data_AF-A0A059CFH2-F1
#
_entry.id   AF-A0A059CFH2-F1
#
_cell.length_a   1.000
_cell.length_b   1.000
_cell.length_c   1.000
_cell.angle_alpha   90.00
_cell.angle_beta   90.00
_cell.angle_gamma   90.00
#
_symmetry.space_group_name_H-M   'P 1'
#
loop_
_entity.id
_entity.type
_entity.pdbx_description
1 polymer ?
#
loop_
_entity_poly.entity_id
_entity_poly.type
_entity_poly.pdbx_seq_one_letter_code
_entity_poly.pdbx_strand_id
1 'polypeptide(L)'
;ALLADFEVSEGIYSRARIEDTDSVCLWLGANVMLEYSCEEATTLLQKNLENAKASLEVLVADLQFLRDQVTITQVTIARVYNWDVHQKRIRQAAAPAKDS
;
A
#
# COMPACT_ATOMS: atom_id res chain seq x y z
N ALA A 1 34.88 20.11 -8.26
CA ALA A 1 35.43 18.74 -8.47
C ALA A 1 35.46 17.89 -7.20
N LEU A 2 34.42 17.07 -7.00
CA LEU A 2 34.27 16.13 -5.89
C LEU A 2 34.97 14.80 -6.23
N LEU A 3 35.64 14.16 -5.27
CA LEU A 3 36.10 12.78 -5.41
C LEU A 3 35.05 11.84 -4.81
N ALA A 4 34.61 10.86 -5.58
CA ALA A 4 33.63 9.86 -5.15
C ALA A 4 34.07 8.46 -5.58
N ASP A 5 33.72 7.46 -4.78
CA ASP A 5 33.92 6.05 -5.12
C ASP A 5 32.63 5.55 -5.82
N PHE A 6 32.71 5.29 -7.13
CA PHE A 6 31.60 4.86 -7.96
C PHE A 6 31.49 3.34 -7.97
N GLU A 7 30.28 2.83 -7.79
CA GLU A 7 29.99 1.41 -7.91
C GLU A 7 29.97 1.00 -9.39
N VAL A 8 30.94 0.17 -9.80
CA VAL A 8 31.05 -0.36 -11.17
C VAL A 8 30.35 -1.71 -11.29
N SER A 9 30.37 -2.46 -10.20
CA SER A 9 29.67 -3.73 -10.01
C SER A 9 29.42 -3.93 -8.52
N GLU A 10 28.57 -4.88 -8.16
CA GLU A 10 28.20 -5.15 -6.77
C GLU A 10 29.44 -5.37 -5.90
N GLY A 11 29.68 -4.46 -4.95
CA GLY A 11 30.83 -4.50 -4.05
C GLY A 11 32.17 -4.08 -4.67
N ILE A 12 32.22 -3.69 -5.95
CA ILE A 12 33.42 -3.20 -6.64
C ILE A 12 33.28 -1.71 -6.90
N TYR A 13 34.13 -0.94 -6.21
CA TYR A 13 34.13 0.53 -6.28
C TYR A 13 35.41 1.05 -6.94
N SER A 14 35.28 2.10 -7.73
CA SER A 14 36.39 2.81 -8.36
C SER A 14 36.34 4.30 -8.06
N ARG A 15 37.47 4.89 -7.71
CA ARG A 15 37.55 6.31 -7.40
C ARG A 15 37.53 7.13 -8.68
N ALA A 16 36.58 8.04 -8.81
CA ALA A 16 36.53 8.99 -9.91
C ALA A 16 36.32 10.42 -9.41
N ARG A 17 36.68 11.37 -10.27
CA ARG A 17 36.46 12.79 -10.04
C ARG A 17 35.19 13.20 -10.77
N ILE A 18 34.26 13.81 -10.05
CA ILE A 18 33.04 14.39 -10.59
C ILE A 18 33.32 15.83 -10.99
N GLU A 19 33.02 16.17 -12.24
CA GLU A 19 33.05 17.54 -12.72
C GLU A 19 31.74 18.25 -12.38
N ASP A 20 31.80 19.57 -12.17
CA ASP A 20 30.62 20.34 -11.82
C ASP A 20 29.70 20.39 -13.05
N THR A 21 28.51 19.79 -12.93
CA THR A 21 27.54 19.60 -14.03
C THR A 21 26.17 20.09 -13.57
N ASP A 22 25.45 20.78 -14.46
CA ASP A 22 24.13 21.35 -14.16
C ASP A 22 22.96 20.41 -14.54
N SER A 23 23.27 19.23 -15.07
CA SER A 23 22.33 18.21 -15.51
C SER A 23 22.64 16.83 -14.92
N VAL A 24 21.58 16.01 -14.80
CA VAL A 24 21.62 14.63 -14.31
C VAL A 24 20.75 13.72 -15.18
N CYS A 25 21.16 12.47 -15.34
CA CYS A 25 20.36 11.47 -16.03
C CYS A 25 19.49 10.70 -15.04
N LEU A 26 18.18 10.74 -15.23
CA LEU A 26 17.21 10.00 -14.42
C LEU A 26 16.64 8.81 -15.21
N TRP A 27 16.55 7.67 -14.53
CA TRP A 27 15.87 6.49 -15.06
C TRP A 27 14.38 6.53 -14.69
N LEU A 28 13.52 6.61 -15.68
CA LEU A 28 12.07 6.76 -15.50
C LEU A 28 11.31 5.43 -15.55
N GLY A 29 12.01 4.33 -15.80
CA GLY A 29 11.40 3.02 -16.02
C GLY A 29 11.14 2.75 -17.51
N ALA A 30 10.56 1.58 -17.80
CA ALA A 30 10.28 1.13 -19.18
C ALA A 30 11.49 1.21 -20.14
N ASN A 31 12.71 1.02 -19.61
CA ASN A 31 13.98 1.16 -20.34
C ASN A 31 14.27 2.58 -20.87
N VAL A 32 13.69 3.61 -20.24
CA VAL A 32 13.87 5.01 -20.63
C VAL A 32 14.71 5.75 -19.58
N MET A 33 15.77 6.41 -20.06
CA MET A 33 16.59 7.36 -19.33
C MET A 33 16.51 8.71 -20.02
N LEU A 34 16.36 9.79 -19.24
CA LEU A 34 16.33 11.16 -19.75
C LEU A 34 17.25 12.06 -18.92
N GLU A 35 17.89 12.99 -19.59
CA GLU A 35 18.68 14.05 -18.98
C GLU A 35 17.76 15.20 -18.55
N TYR A 36 17.96 15.70 -17.33
CA TYR A 36 17.24 16.83 -16.74
C TYR A 36 18.24 17.80 -16.12
N SER A 37 17.87 19.07 -16.03
CA SER A 37 18.62 19.98 -15.15
C SER A 37 18.48 19.55 -13.68
N CYS A 38 19.45 19.92 -12.84
CA CYS A 38 19.42 19.62 -11.40
C CYS A 38 18.14 20.13 -10.72
N GLU A 39 17.61 21.28 -11.16
CA GLU A 39 16.37 21.87 -10.62
C GLU A 39 15.12 21.06 -11.03
N GLU A 40 15.01 20.68 -12.30
CA GLU A 40 13.91 19.86 -12.81
C GLU A 40 13.91 18.47 -12.18
N ALA A 41 15.10 17.86 -12.07
CA ALA A 41 15.28 16.57 -11.42
C ALA A 41 14.82 16.61 -9.97
N THR A 42 15.22 17.63 -9.22
CA THR A 42 14.81 17.82 -7.82
C THR A 42 13.29 17.97 -7.72
N THR A 43 12.69 18.81 -8.57
CA THR A 43 11.24 19.04 -8.61
C THR A 43 10.48 17.76 -8.92
N LEU A 44 10.95 16.97 -9.91
CA LEU A 44 10.34 15.71 -10.30
C LEU A 44 10.40 14.68 -9.16
N LEU A 45 11.57 14.51 -8.53
CA LEU A 45 11.75 13.58 -7.43
C LEU A 45 10.91 13.97 -6.22
N GLN A 46 10.82 15.26 -5.92
CA GLN A 46 10.03 15.78 -4.81
C GLN A 46 8.52 15.57 -5.04
N LYS A 47 8.04 15.84 -6.26
CA LYS A 47 6.66 15.54 -6.65
C LYS A 47 6.35 14.04 -6.57
N ASN A 48 7.28 13.18 -6.99
CA ASN A 48 7.10 11.73 -6.88
C ASN A 48 7.03 11.28 -5.41
N LEU A 49 7.89 11.83 -4.56
CA LEU A 49 7.86 11.58 -3.12
C LEU A 49 6.55 12.01 -2.47
N GLU A 50 6.04 13.20 -2.80
CA GLU A 50 4.76 13.71 -2.30
C GLU A 50 3.59 12.82 -2.74
N ASN A 51 3.55 12.44 -4.01
CA ASN A 51 2.52 11.53 -4.55
C ASN A 51 2.55 10.16 -3.86
N ALA A 52 3.75 9.61 -3.61
CA ALA A 52 3.89 8.33 -2.92
C ALA A 52 3.43 8.42 -1.46
N LYS A 53 3.74 9.52 -0.76
CA LYS A 53 3.26 9.78 0.61
C LYS A 53 1.74 9.95 0.67
N ALA A 54 1.16 10.74 -0.22
CA ALA A 54 -0.28 10.91 -0.30
C ALA A 54 -1.00 9.58 -0.58
N SER A 55 -0.44 8.77 -1.50
CA SER A 55 -0.97 7.44 -1.80
C SER A 55 -0.88 6.50 -0.60
N LEU A 56 0.21 6.58 0.17
CA LEU A 56 0.37 5.81 1.41
C LEU A 56 -0.69 6.21 2.45
N GLU A 57 -0.94 7.49 2.66
CA GLU A 57 -1.96 7.97 3.60
C GLU A 57 -3.35 7.44 3.25
N VAL A 58 -3.72 7.50 1.96
CA VAL A 58 -4.98 6.93 1.46
C VAL A 58 -5.05 5.43 1.71
N LEU A 59 -4.00 4.67 1.37
CA LEU A 59 -3.97 3.22 1.60
C LEU A 59 -4.10 2.86 3.08
N VAL A 60 -3.49 3.63 3.98
CA VAL A 60 -3.60 3.41 5.42
C VAL A 60 -5.04 3.62 5.91
N ALA A 61 -5.71 4.67 5.43
CA ALA A 61 -7.11 4.91 5.74
C ALA A 61 -8.02 3.80 5.22
N ASP A 62 -7.80 3.35 3.98
CA ASP A 62 -8.56 2.25 3.37
C ASP A 62 -8.36 0.92 4.11
N LEU A 63 -7.13 0.62 4.55
CA LEU A 63 -6.85 -0.56 5.37
C LEU A 63 -7.59 -0.52 6.70
N GLN A 64 -7.62 0.64 7.36
CA GLN A 64 -8.35 0.80 8.61
C GLN A 64 -9.87 0.63 8.37
N PHE A 65 -10.40 1.23 7.31
CA PHE A 65 -11.80 1.04 6.92
C PHE A 65 -12.13 -0.44 6.67
N LEU A 66 -11.30 -1.15 5.89
CA LEU A 66 -11.47 -2.58 5.62
C LEU A 66 -11.46 -3.42 6.89
N ARG A 67 -10.56 -3.13 7.83
CA ARG A 67 -10.51 -3.81 9.13
C ARG A 67 -11.82 -3.66 9.91
N ASP A 68 -12.37 -2.45 9.91
CA ASP A 68 -13.64 -2.18 10.60
C ASP A 68 -14.80 -2.88 9.88
N GLN A 69 -14.84 -2.87 8.54
CA GLN A 69 -15.82 -3.60 7.75
C GLN A 69 -15.78 -5.11 8.00
N VAL A 70 -14.59 -5.71 8.10
CA VAL A 70 -14.44 -7.14 8.44
C VAL A 70 -15.06 -7.41 9.81
N THR A 71 -14.77 -6.59 10.80
CA THR A 71 -15.31 -6.75 12.17
C THR A 71 -16.83 -6.63 12.20
N ILE A 72 -17.40 -5.61 11.53
CA ILE A 72 -18.85 -5.41 11.44
C ILE A 72 -19.52 -6.60 10.75
N THR A 73 -18.93 -7.09 9.67
CA THR A 73 -19.44 -8.23 8.91
C THR A 73 -19.47 -9.48 9.78
N GLN A 74 -18.40 -9.76 10.52
CA GLN A 74 -18.33 -10.90 11.43
C GLN A 74 -19.42 -10.84 12.51
N VAL A 75 -19.62 -9.67 13.14
CA VAL A 75 -20.68 -9.49 14.14
C VAL A 75 -22.06 -9.66 13.53
N THR A 76 -22.27 -9.15 12.32
CA THR A 76 -23.56 -9.25 11.62
C THR A 76 -23.88 -10.72 11.29
N ILE A 77 -22.90 -11.49 10.81
CA ILE A 77 -23.05 -12.93 10.58
C ILE A 77 -23.43 -13.66 11.88
N ALA A 78 -22.75 -13.36 13.00
CA ALA A 78 -23.06 -13.96 14.28
C ALA A 78 -24.49 -13.62 14.77
N ARG A 79 -24.95 -12.38 14.57
CA ARG A 79 -26.31 -11.95 14.90
C ARG A 79 -27.37 -12.69 14.07
N VAL A 80 -27.15 -12.80 12.76
CA VAL A 80 -28.05 -13.54 11.86
C VAL A 80 -28.12 -15.01 12.26
N TYR A 81 -26.97 -15.63 12.57
CA TYR A 81 -26.92 -17.00 13.05
C TYR A 81 -27.70 -17.19 14.37
N ASN A 82 -27.48 -16.31 15.35
CA ASN A 82 -28.18 -16.35 16.63
C ASN A 82 -29.70 -16.19 16.46
N TRP A 83 -30.13 -15.29 15.56
CA TRP A 83 -31.53 -15.11 15.24
C TRP A 83 -32.14 -16.37 14.59
N ASP A 84 -31.45 -16.99 13.63
CA ASP A 84 -31.90 -18.23 12.98
C ASP A 84 -32.07 -19.38 13.99
N VAL A 85 -31.10 -19.56 14.90
CA VAL A 85 -31.19 -20.56 15.98
C VAL A 85 -32.38 -20.28 16.90
N HIS A 86 -32.59 -19.03 17.30
CA HIS A 86 -33.72 -18.64 18.15
C HIS A 86 -35.06 -18.92 17.47
N GLN A 87 -35.20 -18.57 16.17
CA GLN A 87 -36.40 -18.86 15.39
C GLN A 87 -36.67 -20.36 15.26
N LYS A 88 -35.64 -21.18 15.03
CA LYS A 88 -35.77 -22.64 14.98
C LYS A 88 -36.25 -23.21 16.33
N ARG A 89 -35.73 -22.71 17.45
CA ARG A 89 -36.18 -23.13 18.80
C ARG A 89 -37.63 -22.77 19.06
N ILE A 90 -38.07 -21.56 18.70
CA ILE A 90 -39.49 -21.16 18.82
C ILE A 90 -40.39 -22.09 18.01
N ARG A 91 -40.01 -22.40 16.75
CA ARG A 91 -40.79 -23.31 15.90
C ARG A 91 -40.87 -24.73 16.47
N GLN A 92 -39.80 -25.23 17.08
CA GLN A 92 -39.79 -26.56 17.72
C GLN A 92 -40.63 -26.59 19.00
N ALA A 93 -40.59 -25.52 19.82
CA ALA A 93 -41.41 -25.41 21.03
C ALA A 93 -42.92 -25.23 20.71
N ALA A 94 -43.25 -24.68 19.55
CA ALA A 94 -44.63 -24.53 19.08
C ALA A 94 -45.20 -25.79 18.39
N ALA A 95 -44.40 -26.83 18.18
CA ALA A 95 -44.89 -28.10 17.65
C ALA A 95 -45.55 -28.92 18.79
N PRO A 96 -46.84 -29.26 18.71
CA PRO A 96 -47.47 -30.09 19.72
C PRO A 96 -46.83 -31.48 19.73
N ALA A 97 -46.60 -32.02 20.93
CA ALA A 97 -46.22 -33.41 21.12
C ALA A 97 -47.24 -34.29 20.37
N LYS A 98 -46.79 -35.02 19.35
CA LYS A 98 -47.61 -36.09 18.75
C LYS A 98 -47.79 -37.15 19.83
N ASP A 99 -48.94 -37.10 20.49
CA ASP A 99 -49.41 -38.13 21.41
C ASP A 99 -49.46 -39.49 20.70
N SER A 100 -49.13 -40.51 21.50
CA SER A 100 -49.11 -41.94 21.16
C SER A 100 -50.50 -42.55 21.02
#